data_AF-A0A4V3WL12-F1
#
_entry.id   AF-A0A4V3WL12-F1
#
_cell.length_a   1.000
_cell.length_b   1.000
_cell.length_c   1.000
_cell.angle_alpha   90.00
_cell.angle_beta   90.00
_cell.angle_gamma   90.00
#
_symmetry.space_group_name_H-M   'P 1'
#
loop_
_entity.id
_entity.type
_entity.pdbx_description
1 polymer ?
#
loop_
_entity_poly.entity_id
_entity_poly.type
_entity_poly.pdbx_seq_one_letter_code
_entity_poly.pdbx_strand_id
1 'polypeptide(L)'
;MTFSFVVLHESYCWFYNKTKLSFIFLLLENYGVRKLEAVFAVLIATMALSFAWMFGEAEPNGVELLLGLLIPKLSSKTIQQAVGVVGCIIMPHNIFLHSALVQSREIDRRKTGRVQEALDYYSKESTYLPEKYGGGILSILYIWGIGLLAAGQSSTLNAGQFIMGGFLNLRLKKWLRALITRSCAIIPIMIVALAFDTSEDSLDVLNEWLNVLKSIHIPFALIPLLCLLSKEEVMGIFKIGPVLKEPEQRPIRPISLYLEGPSRTGKTAWARNLGRHNCFSGRISFKDYDQDAVYNVIDDIKYSTVPTELMKNLVGCQRDFHVFVKFQPDLIIRGGIPCILLTNGDSSWLDAMSPKMREWFDVNVTTVMINEKFY
;
A
#
# COMPACT_ATOMS: atom_id res chain seq x y z
N MET A 1 40.56 -31.98 -5.72
CA MET A 1 39.67 -32.92 -6.47
C MET A 1 38.42 -33.29 -5.70
N THR A 2 38.50 -33.69 -4.43
CA THR A 2 37.30 -34.01 -3.62
C THR A 2 36.43 -32.79 -3.31
N PHE A 3 37.02 -31.64 -2.97
CA PHE A 3 36.27 -30.41 -2.67
C PHE A 3 35.54 -29.83 -3.89
N SER A 4 36.23 -29.69 -5.03
CA SER A 4 35.63 -29.23 -6.28
C SER A 4 34.53 -30.17 -6.79
N PHE A 5 34.63 -31.49 -6.53
CA PHE A 5 33.59 -32.46 -6.86
C PHE A 5 32.37 -32.35 -5.93
N VAL A 6 32.56 -32.07 -4.64
CA VAL A 6 31.48 -31.82 -3.68
C VAL A 6 30.74 -30.52 -4.03
N VAL A 7 31.45 -29.43 -4.33
CA VAL A 7 30.84 -28.15 -4.74
C VAL A 7 30.11 -28.28 -6.07
N LEU A 8 30.67 -29.02 -7.04
CA LEU A 8 29.97 -29.37 -8.28
C LEU A 8 28.72 -30.18 -8.02
N HIS A 9 28.78 -31.19 -7.14
CA HIS A 9 27.66 -32.05 -6.81
C HIS A 9 26.56 -31.29 -6.04
N GLU A 10 26.94 -30.42 -5.10
CA GLU A 10 26.05 -29.52 -4.36
C GLU A 10 25.39 -28.50 -5.29
N SER A 11 26.17 -27.83 -6.14
CA SER A 11 25.68 -26.84 -7.12
C SER A 11 24.81 -27.48 -8.19
N TYR A 12 25.16 -28.69 -8.65
CA TYR A 12 24.36 -29.49 -9.57
C TYR A 12 23.08 -29.98 -8.90
N CYS A 13 23.15 -30.50 -7.67
CA CYS A 13 21.97 -30.86 -6.87
C CYS A 13 21.09 -29.64 -6.64
N TRP A 14 21.66 -28.45 -6.40
CA TRP A 14 20.93 -27.21 -6.21
C TRP A 14 20.27 -26.73 -7.52
N PHE A 15 20.98 -26.77 -8.65
CA PHE A 15 20.43 -26.50 -9.98
C PHE A 15 19.30 -27.46 -10.33
N TYR A 16 19.55 -28.75 -10.14
CA TYR A 16 18.60 -29.82 -10.41
C TYR A 16 17.37 -29.69 -9.50
N ASN A 17 17.56 -29.49 -8.20
CA ASN A 17 16.48 -29.34 -7.23
C ASN A 17 15.69 -28.05 -7.47
N LYS A 18 16.34 -26.90 -7.73
CA LYS A 18 15.63 -25.67 -8.10
C LYS A 18 14.84 -25.87 -9.38
N THR A 19 15.46 -26.40 -10.44
CA THR A 19 14.84 -26.60 -11.75
C THR A 19 13.66 -27.55 -11.65
N LYS A 20 13.86 -28.70 -11.03
CA LYS A 20 12.81 -29.65 -10.66
C LYS A 20 11.70 -28.98 -9.86
N LEU A 21 12.03 -28.16 -8.87
CA LEU A 21 11.07 -27.44 -8.03
C LEU A 21 10.21 -26.45 -8.85
N SER A 22 10.77 -25.69 -9.80
CA SER A 22 9.93 -24.85 -10.66
C SER A 22 9.12 -25.63 -11.68
N PHE A 23 9.61 -26.77 -12.17
CA PHE A 23 8.79 -27.64 -13.01
C PHE A 23 7.64 -28.27 -12.20
N ILE A 24 7.91 -28.64 -10.95
CA ILE A 24 6.90 -29.06 -9.97
C ILE A 24 5.89 -27.91 -9.74
N PHE A 25 6.34 -26.66 -9.58
CA PHE A 25 5.43 -25.51 -9.46
C PHE A 25 4.60 -25.24 -10.70
N LEU A 26 5.19 -25.36 -11.90
CA LEU A 26 4.44 -25.27 -13.16
C LEU A 26 3.39 -26.38 -13.29
N LEU A 27 3.68 -27.58 -12.78
CA LEU A 27 2.73 -28.70 -12.73
C LEU A 27 1.64 -28.49 -11.67
N LEU A 28 2.00 -27.98 -10.50
CA LEU A 28 1.07 -27.68 -9.41
C LEU A 28 0.19 -26.45 -9.69
N GLU A 29 0.63 -25.51 -10.54
CA GLU A 29 -0.18 -24.40 -11.03
C GLU A 29 -1.45 -24.92 -11.73
N ASN A 30 -1.39 -26.10 -12.37
CA ASN A 30 -2.54 -26.77 -13.00
C ASN A 30 -3.49 -27.44 -11.99
N TYR A 31 -3.09 -27.61 -10.72
CA TYR A 31 -3.84 -28.36 -9.70
C TYR A 31 -4.70 -27.46 -8.78
N GLY A 32 -4.69 -26.15 -9.03
CA GLY A 32 -5.52 -25.15 -8.34
C GLY A 32 -4.79 -24.43 -7.19
N VAL A 33 -4.85 -23.09 -7.21
CA VAL A 33 -4.11 -22.17 -6.33
C VAL A 33 -4.36 -22.42 -4.84
N ARG A 34 -5.60 -22.74 -4.43
CA ARG A 34 -5.97 -22.91 -3.00
C ARG A 34 -5.29 -24.09 -2.32
N LYS A 35 -5.03 -25.19 -3.04
CA LYS A 35 -4.34 -26.37 -2.48
C LYS A 35 -2.84 -26.13 -2.35
N LEU A 36 -2.27 -25.37 -3.29
CA LEU A 36 -0.87 -24.93 -3.26
C LEU A 36 -0.60 -24.03 -2.05
N GLU A 37 -1.51 -23.07 -1.78
CA GLU A 37 -1.44 -22.17 -0.62
C GLU A 37 -1.39 -22.95 0.71
N ALA A 38 -2.22 -23.99 0.86
CA ALA A 38 -2.24 -24.81 2.06
C ALA A 38 -0.93 -25.60 2.28
N VAL A 39 -0.35 -26.16 1.22
CA VAL A 39 0.95 -26.88 1.31
C VAL A 39 2.06 -25.94 1.73
N PHE A 40 2.08 -24.73 1.17
CA PHE A 40 3.02 -23.71 1.59
C PHE A 40 2.81 -23.33 3.05
N ALA A 41 1.58 -23.02 3.47
CA ALA A 41 1.29 -22.65 4.86
C ALA A 41 1.84 -23.67 5.88
N VAL A 42 1.77 -24.97 5.58
CA VAL A 42 2.34 -26.03 6.43
C VAL A 42 3.87 -25.96 6.49
N LEU A 43 4.56 -25.90 5.35
CA LEU A 43 6.03 -25.82 5.31
C LEU A 43 6.56 -24.57 6.05
N ILE A 44 5.79 -23.49 5.97
CA ILE A 44 6.08 -22.23 6.64
C ILE A 44 5.96 -22.36 8.15
N ALA A 45 4.82 -22.88 8.59
CA ALA A 45 4.56 -23.08 10.00
C ALA A 45 5.66 -23.94 10.63
N THR A 46 6.09 -25.01 9.96
CA THR A 46 7.18 -25.85 10.45
C THR A 46 8.48 -25.08 10.61
N MET A 47 8.92 -24.33 9.59
CA MET A 47 10.16 -23.54 9.67
C MET A 47 10.09 -22.46 10.76
N ALA A 48 8.95 -21.77 10.87
CA ALA A 48 8.71 -20.74 11.87
C ALA A 48 8.78 -21.31 13.29
N LEU A 49 8.14 -22.46 13.52
CA LEU A 49 8.15 -23.14 14.81
C LEU A 49 9.57 -23.60 15.18
N SER A 50 10.34 -24.10 14.22
CA SER A 50 11.74 -24.46 14.45
C SER A 50 12.60 -23.24 14.83
N PHE A 51 12.45 -22.12 14.13
CA PHE A 51 13.18 -20.90 14.48
C PHE A 51 12.72 -20.29 15.80
N ALA A 52 11.42 -20.28 16.09
CA ALA A 52 10.89 -19.80 17.36
C ALA A 52 11.39 -20.65 18.54
N TRP A 53 11.48 -21.96 18.34
CA TRP A 53 12.08 -22.88 19.30
C TRP A 53 13.56 -22.54 19.54
N MET A 54 14.36 -22.43 18.48
CA MET A 54 15.77 -22.04 18.59
C MET A 54 15.96 -20.67 19.23
N PHE A 55 15.09 -19.71 18.94
CA PHE A 55 15.13 -18.38 19.52
C PHE A 55 14.80 -18.39 21.02
N GLY A 56 13.87 -19.25 21.45
CA GLY A 56 13.55 -19.47 22.85
C GLY A 56 14.70 -20.11 23.62
N GLU A 57 15.35 -21.12 23.05
CA GLU A 57 16.54 -21.75 23.64
C GLU A 57 17.74 -20.81 23.72
N ALA A 58 17.84 -19.82 22.82
CA ALA A 58 18.93 -18.85 22.82
C ALA A 58 18.86 -17.81 23.96
N GLU A 59 17.78 -17.79 24.75
CA GLU A 59 17.54 -16.87 25.88
C GLU A 59 18.03 -15.42 25.63
N PRO A 60 17.59 -14.76 24.55
CA PRO A 60 18.11 -13.45 24.20
C PRO A 60 17.68 -12.38 25.22
N ASN A 61 18.55 -11.40 25.46
CA ASN A 61 18.23 -10.27 26.33
C ASN A 61 17.10 -9.42 25.70
N GLY A 62 15.89 -9.54 26.24
CA GLY A 62 14.71 -8.85 25.74
C GLY A 62 14.83 -7.32 25.74
N VAL A 63 15.62 -6.74 26.67
CA VAL A 63 15.84 -5.29 26.74
C VAL A 63 16.72 -4.83 25.58
N GLU A 64 17.78 -5.55 25.26
CA GLU A 64 18.66 -5.25 24.12
C GLU A 64 17.92 -5.42 22.79
N LEU A 65 17.06 -6.42 22.68
CA LEU A 65 16.24 -6.65 21.49
C LEU A 65 15.23 -5.53 21.25
N LEU A 66 14.58 -5.06 22.32
CA LEU A 66 13.62 -3.95 22.26
C LEU A 66 14.33 -2.62 21.95
N LEU A 67 15.51 -2.38 22.53
CA LEU A 67 16.34 -1.23 22.18
C LEU A 67 16.84 -1.28 20.75
N GLY A 68 17.22 -2.45 20.23
CA GLY A 68 17.62 -2.65 18.84
C GLY A 68 16.50 -2.44 17.84
N LEU A 69 15.25 -2.73 18.23
CA LEU A 69 14.05 -2.47 17.42
C LEU A 69 13.72 -0.96 17.37
N LEU A 70 13.85 -0.27 18.50
CA LEU A 70 13.43 1.14 18.64
C LEU A 70 14.51 2.13 18.21
N ILE A 71 15.80 1.80 18.37
CA ILE A 71 16.92 2.69 18.09
C ILE A 71 17.79 2.06 17.00
N PRO A 72 17.62 2.44 15.72
CA PRO A 72 18.44 1.93 14.63
C PRO A 72 19.88 2.45 14.77
N LYS A 73 20.80 1.58 15.18
CA LYS A 73 22.24 1.88 15.22
C LYS A 73 22.95 1.14 14.08
N LEU A 74 23.51 1.89 13.14
CA LEU A 74 24.34 1.35 12.07
C LEU A 74 25.81 1.62 12.38
N SER A 75 26.63 0.57 12.28
CA SER A 75 28.08 0.68 12.34
C SER A 75 28.64 0.59 10.92
N SER A 76 29.82 1.14 10.67
CA SER A 76 30.48 1.05 9.36
C SER A 76 30.71 -0.38 8.87
N LYS A 77 30.79 -1.36 9.79
CA LYS A 77 30.91 -2.79 9.47
C LYS A 77 29.57 -3.43 9.06
N THR A 78 28.44 -2.86 9.45
CA THR A 78 27.10 -3.42 9.18
C THR A 78 26.36 -2.74 8.04
N ILE A 79 26.95 -1.71 7.41
CA ILE A 79 26.35 -1.00 6.26
C ILE A 79 26.12 -1.96 5.08
N GLN A 80 27.10 -2.80 4.76
CA GLN A 80 26.98 -3.76 3.66
C GLN A 80 25.80 -4.72 3.86
N GLN A 81 25.66 -5.25 5.08
CA GLN A 81 24.55 -6.12 5.45
C GLN A 81 23.21 -5.38 5.42
N ALA A 82 23.15 -4.14 5.92
CA ALA A 82 21.95 -3.32 5.86
C ALA A 82 21.51 -3.04 4.42
N VAL A 83 22.44 -2.67 3.54
CA VAL A 83 22.16 -2.47 2.11
C VAL A 83 21.73 -3.78 1.45
N GLY A 84 22.36 -4.91 1.79
CA GLY A 84 21.95 -6.24 1.31
C GLY A 84 20.55 -6.63 1.77
N VAL A 85 20.17 -6.31 3.01
CA VAL A 85 18.81 -6.52 3.54
C VAL A 85 17.80 -5.70 2.76
N VAL A 86 18.08 -4.41 2.48
CA VAL A 86 17.19 -3.57 1.65
C VAL A 86 16.98 -4.18 0.26
N GLY A 87 18.04 -4.69 -0.39
CA GLY A 87 17.98 -5.34 -1.70
C GLY A 87 17.28 -6.68 -1.70
N CYS A 88 17.26 -7.36 -0.55
CA CYS A 88 16.51 -8.60 -0.34
C CYS A 88 15.01 -8.31 -0.13
N ILE A 89 14.68 -7.27 0.63
CA ILE A 89 13.30 -6.89 0.95
C ILE A 89 12.61 -6.28 -0.28
N ILE A 90 13.26 -5.34 -0.95
CA ILE A 90 12.67 -4.60 -2.07
C ILE A 90 13.13 -5.24 -3.37
N MET A 91 12.28 -6.10 -3.91
CA MET A 91 12.52 -6.79 -5.18
C MET A 91 11.93 -6.00 -6.36
N PRO A 92 12.76 -5.47 -7.30
CA PRO A 92 12.27 -4.64 -8.40
C PRO A 92 11.25 -5.32 -9.31
N HIS A 93 11.39 -6.63 -9.55
CA HIS A 93 10.46 -7.40 -10.37
C HIS A 93 9.06 -7.55 -9.73
N ASN A 94 8.95 -7.46 -8.39
CA ASN A 94 7.65 -7.49 -7.71
C ASN A 94 6.85 -6.21 -7.96
N ILE A 95 7.52 -5.07 -8.16
CA ILE A 95 6.86 -3.80 -8.55
C ILE A 95 6.13 -3.99 -9.89
N PHE A 96 6.81 -4.56 -10.88
CA PHE A 96 6.22 -4.86 -12.18
C PHE A 96 5.12 -5.92 -12.09
N LEU A 97 5.30 -6.97 -11.28
CA LEU A 97 4.27 -7.98 -11.08
C LEU A 97 3.00 -7.38 -10.45
N HIS A 98 3.11 -6.60 -9.38
CA HIS A 98 1.97 -5.98 -8.72
C HIS A 98 1.21 -5.07 -9.67
N SER A 99 1.92 -4.28 -10.49
CA SER A 99 1.30 -3.43 -11.51
C SER A 99 0.46 -4.22 -12.52
N ALA A 100 0.86 -5.45 -12.84
CA ALA A 100 0.13 -6.34 -13.74
C ALA A 100 -1.02 -7.09 -13.05
N LEU A 101 -0.83 -7.53 -11.80
CA LEU A 101 -1.87 -8.22 -11.02
C LEU A 101 -3.06 -7.31 -10.73
N VAL A 102 -2.82 -6.04 -10.45
CA VAL A 102 -3.88 -5.03 -10.26
C VAL A 102 -4.76 -4.89 -11.51
N GLN A 103 -4.23 -5.17 -12.70
CA GLN A 103 -4.99 -5.13 -13.95
C GLN A 103 -5.85 -6.38 -14.19
N SER A 104 -5.68 -7.46 -13.40
CA SER A 104 -6.47 -8.68 -13.54
C SER A 104 -7.94 -8.50 -13.09
N ARG A 105 -8.23 -7.47 -12.29
CA ARG A 105 -9.59 -7.16 -11.86
C ARG A 105 -10.24 -6.18 -12.84
N GLU A 106 -11.45 -6.50 -13.28
CA GLU A 106 -12.22 -5.63 -14.17
C GLU A 106 -12.74 -4.41 -13.42
N ILE A 107 -12.26 -3.22 -13.80
CA ILE A 107 -12.68 -1.94 -13.23
C ILE A 107 -13.12 -1.03 -14.37
N ASP A 108 -14.29 -0.43 -14.23
CA ASP A 108 -14.78 0.59 -15.15
C ASP A 108 -14.00 1.90 -14.96
N ARG A 109 -12.99 2.11 -15.81
CA ARG A 109 -12.07 3.25 -15.76
C ARG A 109 -12.72 4.59 -16.14
N ARG A 110 -13.95 4.58 -16.70
CA ARG A 110 -14.67 5.81 -17.05
C ARG A 110 -15.28 6.49 -15.82
N LYS A 111 -15.49 5.73 -14.74
CA LYS A 111 -16.09 6.20 -13.50
C LYS A 111 -15.01 6.43 -12.45
N THR A 112 -14.68 7.70 -12.21
CA THR A 112 -13.65 8.12 -11.23
C THR A 112 -13.89 7.54 -9.84
N GLY A 113 -15.13 7.50 -9.36
CA GLY A 113 -15.48 6.90 -8.06
C GLY A 113 -15.15 5.41 -7.94
N ARG A 114 -15.29 4.63 -9.02
CA ARG A 114 -14.95 3.19 -9.01
C ARG A 114 -13.45 2.95 -9.02
N VAL A 115 -12.70 3.83 -9.69
CA VAL A 115 -11.23 3.79 -9.67
C VAL A 115 -10.72 4.14 -8.27
N GLN A 116 -11.31 5.15 -7.63
CA GLN A 116 -10.96 5.52 -6.25
C GLN A 116 -11.29 4.39 -5.25
N GLU A 117 -12.49 3.80 -5.35
CA GLU A 117 -12.88 2.66 -4.53
C GLU A 117 -11.92 1.48 -4.70
N ALA A 118 -11.51 1.18 -5.94
CA ALA A 118 -10.53 0.15 -6.22
C ALA A 118 -9.14 0.48 -5.62
N LEU A 119 -8.68 1.73 -5.71
CA LEU A 119 -7.43 2.17 -5.08
C LEU A 119 -7.47 2.04 -3.56
N ASP A 120 -8.59 2.40 -2.92
CA ASP A 120 -8.80 2.21 -1.49
C ASP A 120 -8.82 0.72 -1.12
N TYR A 121 -9.46 -0.12 -1.92
CA TYR A 121 -9.42 -1.58 -1.73
C TYR A 121 -8.02 -2.14 -1.88
N TYR A 122 -7.23 -1.70 -2.87
CA TYR A 122 -5.85 -2.16 -3.04
C TYR A 122 -4.93 -1.65 -1.93
N SER A 123 -5.10 -0.40 -1.50
CA SER A 123 -4.37 0.18 -0.37
C SER A 123 -4.69 -0.54 0.94
N LYS A 124 -5.99 -0.81 1.18
CA LYS A 124 -6.44 -1.64 2.30
C LYS A 124 -5.93 -3.07 2.14
N GLU A 125 -5.99 -3.71 0.98
CA GLU A 125 -5.44 -5.05 0.77
C GLU A 125 -3.93 -5.07 1.09
N SER A 126 -3.18 -4.05 0.67
CA SER A 126 -1.75 -3.93 0.98
C SER A 126 -1.42 -3.61 2.46
N THR A 127 -2.32 -2.95 3.20
CA THR A 127 -2.10 -2.48 4.59
C THR A 127 -2.82 -3.36 5.64
N TYR A 128 -4.05 -3.76 5.37
CA TYR A 128 -4.94 -4.58 6.21
C TYR A 128 -4.56 -6.06 6.22
N LEU A 129 -3.99 -6.62 5.15
CA LEU A 129 -3.40 -7.97 5.20
C LEU A 129 -2.25 -8.02 6.23
N PRO A 130 -1.33 -7.04 6.28
CA PRO A 130 -0.39 -6.89 7.38
C PRO A 130 -1.04 -6.65 8.75
N GLU A 131 -2.07 -5.80 8.85
CA GLU A 131 -2.60 -5.34 10.15
C GLU A 131 -3.58 -6.33 10.80
N LYS A 132 -4.52 -6.94 10.05
CA LYS A 132 -5.49 -7.93 10.58
C LYS A 132 -4.82 -9.24 10.98
N TYR A 133 -3.76 -9.62 10.27
CA TYR A 133 -2.97 -10.80 10.62
C TYR A 133 -1.75 -10.44 11.49
N GLY A 134 -1.39 -9.16 11.62
CA GLY A 134 -0.23 -8.66 12.39
C GLY A 134 -0.55 -8.11 13.77
N GLY A 135 -1.80 -8.14 14.20
CA GLY A 135 -2.24 -7.74 15.56
C GLY A 135 -1.84 -8.69 16.70
N GLY A 136 -0.79 -9.50 16.52
CA GLY A 136 -0.24 -10.40 17.53
C GLY A 136 1.27 -10.49 17.39
N ILE A 137 1.98 -10.10 18.46
CA ILE A 137 3.45 -10.19 18.56
C ILE A 137 3.87 -11.65 18.33
N LEU A 138 4.76 -11.85 17.35
CA LEU A 138 5.49 -13.08 16.94
C LEU A 138 4.96 -13.91 15.76
N SER A 139 3.80 -13.65 15.14
CA SER A 139 3.25 -14.59 14.14
C SER A 139 3.54 -14.32 12.66
N ILE A 140 4.07 -13.14 12.26
CA ILE A 140 4.01 -12.73 10.83
C ILE A 140 5.33 -12.66 10.07
N LEU A 141 6.48 -12.59 10.75
CA LEU A 141 7.79 -12.49 10.09
C LEU A 141 8.09 -13.73 9.23
N TYR A 142 7.60 -14.91 9.64
CA TYR A 142 7.82 -16.18 8.93
C TYR A 142 6.80 -16.45 7.82
N ILE A 143 5.54 -16.03 7.98
CA ILE A 143 4.50 -16.12 6.94
C ILE A 143 4.83 -15.17 5.79
N TRP A 144 5.34 -13.97 6.11
CA TRP A 144 5.82 -12.99 5.13
C TRP A 144 7.07 -13.48 4.40
N GLY A 145 8.07 -14.02 5.11
CA GLY A 145 9.32 -14.51 4.50
C GLY A 145 9.12 -15.61 3.46
N ILE A 146 8.08 -16.45 3.62
CA ILE A 146 7.82 -17.54 2.69
C ILE A 146 6.71 -17.22 1.69
N GLY A 147 5.78 -16.33 2.03
CA GLY A 147 5.02 -15.57 1.04
C GLY A 147 5.98 -14.93 0.02
N LEU A 148 7.12 -14.40 0.47
CA LEU A 148 8.19 -13.85 -0.37
C LEU A 148 8.95 -14.91 -1.19
N LEU A 149 9.19 -16.11 -0.67
CA LEU A 149 9.84 -17.20 -1.43
C LEU A 149 8.91 -17.82 -2.48
N ALA A 150 7.65 -18.08 -2.12
CA ALA A 150 6.62 -18.61 -3.02
C ALA A 150 6.24 -17.56 -4.08
N ALA A 151 6.06 -16.30 -3.65
CA ALA A 151 5.93 -15.17 -4.56
C ALA A 151 7.20 -15.03 -5.39
N GLY A 152 8.41 -15.15 -4.86
CA GLY A 152 9.66 -15.03 -5.62
C GLY A 152 9.80 -16.06 -6.75
N GLN A 153 9.39 -17.31 -6.53
CA GLN A 153 9.41 -18.36 -7.57
C GLN A 153 8.29 -18.16 -8.60
N SER A 154 7.07 -17.81 -8.17
CA SER A 154 5.94 -17.53 -9.06
C SER A 154 6.10 -16.18 -9.81
N SER A 155 6.70 -15.19 -9.16
CA SER A 155 6.94 -13.83 -9.67
C SER A 155 8.03 -13.84 -10.71
N THR A 156 9.13 -14.57 -10.52
CA THR A 156 10.17 -14.65 -11.55
C THR A 156 9.60 -15.21 -12.86
N LEU A 157 8.67 -16.17 -12.75
CA LEU A 157 7.96 -16.73 -13.90
C LEU A 157 6.98 -15.71 -14.49
N ASN A 158 6.10 -15.11 -13.67
CA ASN A 158 5.03 -14.23 -14.17
C ASN A 158 5.53 -12.82 -14.52
N ALA A 159 6.30 -12.16 -13.65
CA ALA A 159 6.97 -10.88 -13.90
C ALA A 159 7.88 -10.94 -15.13
N GLY A 160 8.57 -12.07 -15.35
CA GLY A 160 9.40 -12.27 -16.54
C GLY A 160 8.61 -12.17 -17.85
N GLN A 161 7.33 -12.60 -17.88
CA GLN A 161 6.48 -12.41 -19.06
C GLN A 161 6.12 -10.95 -19.30
N PHE A 162 5.82 -10.20 -18.23
CA PHE A 162 5.44 -8.80 -18.33
C PHE A 162 6.61 -7.92 -18.73
N ILE A 163 7.80 -8.17 -18.18
CA ILE A 163 9.03 -7.44 -18.54
C ILE A 163 9.44 -7.76 -19.98
N MET A 164 9.52 -9.05 -20.36
CA MET A 164 9.93 -9.44 -21.72
C MET A 164 8.88 -9.07 -22.77
N GLY A 165 7.59 -9.15 -22.43
CA GLY A 165 6.50 -8.76 -23.33
C GLY A 165 6.35 -7.25 -23.45
N GLY A 166 6.61 -6.49 -22.38
CA GLY A 166 6.51 -5.03 -22.38
C GLY A 166 7.73 -4.34 -23.00
N PHE A 167 8.94 -4.68 -22.56
CA PHE A 167 10.16 -4.00 -23.00
C PHE A 167 10.78 -4.58 -24.28
N LEU A 168 10.74 -5.90 -24.44
CA LEU A 168 11.40 -6.60 -25.56
C LEU A 168 10.40 -7.09 -26.63
N ASN A 169 9.09 -6.97 -26.38
CA ASN A 169 8.01 -7.54 -27.18
C ASN A 169 8.22 -9.03 -27.52
N LEU A 170 8.82 -9.79 -26.60
CA LEU A 170 9.12 -11.21 -26.75
C LEU A 170 8.08 -12.07 -26.04
N ARG A 171 7.47 -13.01 -26.77
CA ARG A 171 6.51 -13.98 -26.22
C ARG A 171 7.13 -15.37 -26.19
N LEU A 172 7.67 -15.75 -25.02
CA LEU A 172 8.26 -17.07 -24.79
C LEU A 172 7.31 -17.93 -23.95
N LYS A 173 7.31 -19.24 -24.21
CA LYS A 173 6.59 -20.22 -23.38
C LYS A 173 7.14 -20.20 -21.95
N LYS A 174 6.28 -20.37 -20.93
CA LYS A 174 6.64 -20.31 -19.49
C LYS A 174 7.88 -21.16 -19.16
N TRP A 175 7.94 -22.40 -19.67
CA TRP A 175 9.05 -23.33 -19.43
C TRP A 175 10.37 -22.89 -20.06
N LEU A 176 10.32 -22.35 -21.29
CA LEU A 176 11.49 -21.89 -22.01
C LEU A 176 12.08 -20.64 -21.34
N ARG A 177 11.22 -19.70 -20.93
CA ARG A 177 11.66 -18.54 -20.14
C ARG A 177 12.33 -18.97 -18.83
N ALA A 178 11.71 -19.90 -18.10
CA ALA A 178 12.24 -20.40 -16.84
C ALA A 178 13.64 -21.03 -17.00
N LEU A 179 13.82 -21.80 -18.08
CA LEU A 179 15.09 -22.44 -18.38
C LEU A 179 16.18 -21.40 -18.70
N ILE A 180 15.90 -20.44 -19.59
CA ILE A 180 16.86 -19.40 -19.98
C ILE A 180 17.30 -18.57 -18.77
N THR A 181 16.37 -18.04 -17.98
CA THR A 181 16.70 -17.17 -16.84
C THR A 181 17.50 -17.90 -15.76
N ARG A 182 17.28 -19.20 -15.60
CA ARG A 182 18.02 -20.03 -14.63
C ARG A 182 19.38 -20.47 -15.13
N SER A 183 19.52 -20.77 -16.42
CA SER A 183 20.82 -21.00 -17.04
C SER A 183 21.70 -19.74 -16.92
N CYS A 184 21.16 -18.56 -17.22
CA CYS A 184 21.90 -17.30 -17.08
C CYS A 184 22.27 -16.97 -15.62
N ALA A 185 21.47 -17.40 -14.64
CA ALA A 185 21.79 -17.19 -13.23
C ALA A 185 22.85 -18.15 -12.71
N ILE A 186 22.80 -19.42 -13.13
CA ILE A 186 23.59 -20.49 -12.48
C ILE A 186 24.90 -20.75 -13.20
N ILE A 187 24.96 -20.61 -14.53
CA ILE A 187 26.20 -20.82 -15.29
C ILE A 187 27.33 -19.90 -14.81
N PRO A 188 27.13 -18.58 -14.59
CA PRO A 188 28.20 -17.72 -14.07
C PRO A 188 28.66 -18.12 -12.67
N ILE A 189 27.72 -18.50 -11.79
CA ILE A 189 28.02 -18.96 -10.42
C ILE A 189 28.85 -20.24 -10.46
N MET A 190 28.47 -21.20 -11.32
CA MET A 190 29.24 -22.44 -11.47
C MET A 190 30.64 -22.19 -12.05
N ILE A 191 30.78 -21.26 -13.01
CA ILE A 191 32.10 -20.90 -13.55
C ILE A 191 32.98 -20.31 -12.45
N VAL A 192 32.44 -19.41 -11.62
CA VAL A 192 33.18 -18.81 -10.49
C VAL A 192 33.53 -19.88 -9.46
N ALA A 193 32.60 -20.74 -9.07
CA ALA A 193 32.84 -21.82 -8.11
C ALA A 193 33.89 -22.85 -8.59
N LEU A 194 33.97 -23.08 -9.90
CA LEU A 194 34.96 -23.98 -10.51
C LEU A 194 36.33 -23.33 -10.71
N ALA A 195 36.37 -22.03 -11.02
CA ALA A 195 37.61 -21.29 -11.26
C ALA A 195 38.30 -20.86 -9.95
N PHE A 196 37.53 -20.64 -8.89
CA PHE A 196 38.00 -20.24 -7.57
C PHE A 196 37.76 -21.38 -6.57
N ASP A 197 38.66 -22.37 -6.54
CA ASP A 197 38.65 -23.52 -5.59
C ASP A 197 39.10 -23.06 -4.18
N THR A 198 38.52 -21.97 -3.66
CA THR A 198 38.99 -21.27 -2.46
C THR A 198 37.87 -20.95 -1.49
N SER A 199 38.01 -21.49 -0.26
CA SER A 199 37.33 -21.21 1.04
C SER A 199 35.85 -20.75 1.02
N GLU A 200 35.03 -21.39 1.87
CA GLU A 200 33.61 -21.03 2.12
C GLU A 200 33.39 -19.51 2.26
N ASP A 201 34.33 -18.81 2.90
CA ASP A 201 34.33 -17.35 3.08
C ASP A 201 34.17 -16.54 1.78
N SER A 202 34.72 -17.01 0.65
CA SER A 202 34.66 -16.26 -0.62
C SER A 202 33.29 -16.31 -1.30
N LEU A 203 32.57 -17.42 -1.11
CA LEU A 203 31.22 -17.62 -1.63
C LEU A 203 30.19 -16.82 -0.82
N ASP A 204 30.39 -16.71 0.50
CA ASP A 204 29.56 -15.88 1.36
C ASP A 204 29.69 -14.38 1.01
N VAL A 205 30.93 -13.92 0.81
CA VAL A 205 31.19 -12.55 0.34
C VAL A 205 30.53 -12.31 -1.02
N LEU A 206 30.63 -13.24 -1.97
CA LEU A 206 29.97 -13.13 -3.27
C LEU A 206 28.44 -12.99 -3.13
N ASN A 207 27.83 -13.79 -2.25
CA ASN A 207 26.39 -13.75 -2.02
C ASN A 207 25.93 -12.42 -1.39
N GLU A 208 26.71 -11.86 -0.46
CA GLU A 208 26.46 -10.52 0.07
C GLU A 208 26.52 -9.45 -1.02
N TRP A 209 27.54 -9.50 -1.89
CA TRP A 209 27.66 -8.58 -3.02
C TRP A 209 26.50 -8.70 -4.01
N LEU A 210 25.98 -9.91 -4.26
CA LEU A 210 24.78 -10.11 -5.08
C LEU A 210 23.56 -9.41 -4.48
N ASN A 211 23.42 -9.39 -3.15
CA ASN A 211 22.33 -8.67 -2.49
C ASN A 211 22.52 -7.16 -2.55
N VAL A 212 23.74 -6.66 -2.45
CA VAL A 212 24.05 -5.24 -2.65
C VAL A 212 23.77 -4.80 -4.10
N LEU A 213 24.12 -5.63 -5.09
CA LEU A 213 23.82 -5.37 -6.50
C LEU A 213 22.31 -5.28 -6.77
N LYS A 214 21.48 -6.08 -6.07
CA LYS A 214 20.02 -5.93 -6.15
C LYS A 214 19.57 -4.55 -5.68
N SER A 215 20.17 -4.02 -4.62
CA SER A 215 19.87 -2.68 -4.12
C SER A 215 20.19 -1.57 -5.12
N ILE A 216 21.30 -1.72 -5.86
CA ILE A 216 21.69 -0.79 -6.94
C ILE A 216 20.67 -0.78 -8.08
N HIS A 217 19.95 -1.89 -8.32
CA HIS A 217 18.92 -1.95 -9.35
C HIS A 217 17.57 -1.31 -8.94
N ILE A 218 17.32 -1.14 -7.64
CA ILE A 218 16.05 -0.58 -7.13
C ILE A 218 15.70 0.78 -7.75
N PRO A 219 16.62 1.77 -7.79
CA PRO A 219 16.33 3.09 -8.35
C PRO A 219 15.89 3.05 -9.82
N PHE A 220 16.42 2.10 -10.61
CA PHE A 220 16.05 1.98 -12.03
C PHE A 220 14.61 1.52 -12.24
N ALA A 221 14.00 0.85 -11.26
CA ALA A 221 12.57 0.53 -11.28
C ALA A 221 11.73 1.63 -10.62
N LEU A 222 12.19 2.20 -9.51
CA LEU A 222 11.43 3.18 -8.73
C LEU A 222 11.40 4.57 -9.38
N ILE A 223 12.52 5.08 -9.92
CA ILE A 223 12.59 6.43 -10.48
C ILE A 223 11.61 6.59 -11.67
N PRO A 224 11.60 5.69 -12.67
CA PRO A 224 10.63 5.79 -13.76
C PRO A 224 9.19 5.65 -13.27
N LEU A 225 8.93 4.75 -12.31
CA LEU A 225 7.61 4.57 -11.72
C LEU A 225 7.13 5.86 -11.05
N LEU A 226 7.93 6.44 -10.16
CA LEU A 226 7.59 7.68 -9.46
C LEU A 226 7.39 8.83 -10.44
N CYS A 227 8.26 8.96 -11.44
CA CYS A 227 8.11 9.97 -12.48
C CYS A 227 6.77 9.83 -13.24
N LEU A 228 6.37 8.59 -13.58
CA LEU A 228 5.08 8.32 -14.23
C LEU A 228 3.90 8.60 -13.30
N LEU A 229 3.99 8.22 -12.02
CA LEU A 229 2.95 8.45 -11.04
C LEU A 229 2.76 9.94 -10.69
N SER A 230 3.81 10.74 -10.82
CA SER A 230 3.78 12.19 -10.57
C SER A 230 3.33 13.01 -11.79
N LYS A 231 3.31 12.43 -13.00
CA LYS A 231 2.89 13.14 -14.23
C LYS A 231 1.37 13.21 -14.33
N GLU A 232 0.86 14.44 -14.40
CA GLU A 232 -0.58 14.72 -14.56
C GLU A 232 -1.14 14.23 -15.90
N GLU A 233 -0.34 14.24 -16.97
CA GLU A 233 -0.71 13.69 -18.27
C GLU A 233 -1.02 12.17 -18.23
N VAL A 234 -0.35 11.44 -17.34
CA VAL A 234 -0.48 9.98 -17.22
C VAL A 234 -1.53 9.60 -16.17
N MET A 235 -1.50 10.25 -15.01
CA MET A 235 -2.32 9.89 -13.84
C MET A 235 -3.57 10.75 -13.65
N GLY A 236 -3.66 11.89 -14.31
CA GLY A 236 -4.77 12.85 -14.16
C GLY A 236 -5.00 13.21 -12.70
N ILE A 237 -6.25 13.09 -12.26
CA ILE A 237 -6.68 13.39 -10.89
C ILE A 237 -6.08 12.45 -9.82
N PHE A 238 -5.53 11.30 -10.21
CA PHE A 238 -4.96 10.30 -9.30
C PHE A 238 -3.43 10.42 -9.17
N LYS A 239 -2.84 11.55 -9.60
CA LYS A 239 -1.39 11.79 -9.49
C LYS A 239 -0.94 11.74 -8.03
N ILE A 240 0.23 11.16 -7.78
CA ILE A 240 0.83 11.22 -6.44
C ILE A 240 1.34 12.64 -6.20
N GLY A 241 0.89 13.25 -5.09
CA GLY A 241 1.42 14.54 -4.63
C GLY A 241 2.82 14.39 -4.00
N PRO A 242 3.55 15.49 -3.76
CA PRO A 242 4.91 15.42 -3.21
C PRO A 242 4.99 14.73 -1.84
N VAL A 243 3.94 14.82 -1.03
CA VAL A 243 3.82 14.24 0.30
C VAL A 243 2.32 14.08 0.58
N LEU A 244 1.91 13.02 1.27
CA LEU A 244 0.59 12.95 1.91
C LEU A 244 0.34 14.28 2.62
N LYS A 245 -0.63 15.09 2.18
CA LYS A 245 -0.82 16.45 2.73
C LYS A 245 -1.01 16.36 4.24
N GLU A 246 0.05 16.68 4.99
CA GLU A 246 -0.04 16.85 6.43
C GLU A 246 -1.05 17.96 6.72
N PRO A 247 -1.82 17.86 7.82
CA PRO A 247 -2.83 18.87 8.18
C PRO A 247 -2.30 20.31 8.15
N GLU A 248 -1.00 20.51 8.41
CA GLU A 248 -0.32 21.80 8.44
C GLU A 248 -0.17 22.48 7.06
N GLN A 249 -0.23 21.70 5.96
CA GLN A 249 -0.10 22.21 4.59
C GLN A 249 -1.45 22.55 3.93
N ARG A 250 -2.56 22.43 4.67
CA ARG A 250 -3.88 22.85 4.18
C ARG A 250 -3.91 24.38 4.00
N PRO A 251 -4.62 24.91 2.99
CA PRO A 251 -4.81 26.36 2.89
C PRO A 251 -5.38 26.88 4.22
N ILE A 252 -4.92 28.06 4.65
CA ILE A 252 -5.24 28.65 5.97
C ILE A 252 -6.75 28.66 6.22
N ARG A 253 -7.56 28.74 5.16
CA ARG A 253 -9.02 28.64 5.22
C ARG A 253 -9.64 28.25 3.86
N PRO A 254 -9.98 26.98 3.63
CA PRO A 254 -10.74 26.59 2.44
C PRO A 254 -12.19 27.07 2.52
N ILE A 255 -12.85 27.17 1.37
CA ILE A 255 -14.25 27.57 1.25
C ILE A 255 -15.11 26.30 1.19
N SER A 256 -16.15 26.23 2.03
CA SER A 256 -17.11 25.12 2.00
C SER A 256 -18.06 25.24 0.79
N LEU A 257 -18.66 24.13 0.39
CA LEU A 257 -19.65 24.09 -0.68
C LEU A 257 -21.03 23.81 -0.10
N TYR A 258 -22.01 24.63 -0.46
CA TYR A 258 -23.43 24.37 -0.23
C TYR A 258 -24.09 23.99 -1.55
N LEU A 259 -24.75 22.85 -1.58
CA LEU A 259 -25.37 22.32 -2.76
C LEU A 259 -26.83 21.94 -2.50
N GLU A 260 -27.71 22.66 -3.17
CA GLU A 260 -29.15 22.52 -3.01
C GLU A 260 -29.79 22.04 -4.32
N GLY A 261 -30.75 21.13 -4.20
CA GLY A 261 -31.63 20.81 -5.33
C GLY A 261 -32.62 19.70 -5.02
N PRO A 262 -33.36 19.18 -6.02
CA PRO A 262 -34.44 18.22 -5.79
C PRO A 262 -33.99 16.92 -5.10
N SER A 263 -34.90 16.26 -4.39
CA SER A 263 -34.65 14.94 -3.83
C SER A 263 -34.30 13.92 -4.90
N ARG A 264 -33.48 12.91 -4.56
CA ARG A 264 -33.05 11.82 -5.46
C ARG A 264 -32.31 12.26 -6.73
N THR A 265 -31.58 13.38 -6.67
CA THR A 265 -30.69 13.84 -7.76
C THR A 265 -29.29 13.24 -7.75
N GLY A 266 -28.96 12.45 -6.73
CA GLY A 266 -27.64 11.81 -6.62
C GLY A 266 -26.58 12.59 -5.85
N LYS A 267 -26.92 13.77 -5.29
CA LYS A 267 -26.01 14.65 -4.51
C LYS A 267 -25.21 13.90 -3.44
N THR A 268 -25.91 13.11 -2.61
CA THR A 268 -25.30 12.33 -1.52
C THR A 268 -24.29 11.33 -2.05
N ALA A 269 -24.66 10.60 -3.11
CA ALA A 269 -23.78 9.62 -3.73
C ALA A 269 -22.57 10.30 -4.39
N TRP A 270 -22.77 11.45 -5.03
CA TRP A 270 -21.68 12.24 -5.57
C TRP A 270 -20.71 12.70 -4.47
N ALA A 271 -21.22 13.35 -3.43
CA ALA A 271 -20.39 13.89 -2.35
C ALA A 271 -19.64 12.79 -1.58
N ARG A 272 -20.25 11.64 -1.32
CA ARG A 272 -19.59 10.52 -0.63
C ARG A 272 -18.54 9.79 -1.47
N ASN A 273 -18.45 10.08 -2.77
CA ASN A 273 -17.50 9.41 -3.67
C ASN A 273 -16.32 10.28 -4.13
N LEU A 274 -16.14 11.50 -3.58
CA LEU A 274 -15.03 12.39 -3.96
C LEU A 274 -13.69 12.03 -3.30
N GLY A 275 -13.69 11.36 -2.13
CA GLY A 275 -12.47 10.96 -1.42
C GLY A 275 -12.70 10.59 0.05
N ARG A 276 -11.62 10.49 0.85
CA ARG A 276 -11.70 10.22 2.32
C ARG A 276 -12.43 11.36 3.01
N HIS A 277 -13.55 11.07 3.68
CA HIS A 277 -14.43 12.09 4.23
C HIS A 277 -15.10 11.64 5.53
N ASN A 278 -15.50 12.62 6.35
CA ASN A 278 -16.48 12.38 7.42
C ASN A 278 -17.89 12.54 6.86
N CYS A 279 -18.82 11.70 7.30
CA CYS A 279 -20.23 11.82 6.90
C CYS A 279 -21.11 12.06 8.14
N PHE A 280 -21.81 13.19 8.15
CA PHE A 280 -22.80 13.53 9.17
C PHE A 280 -24.19 13.42 8.55
N SER A 281 -25.00 12.50 9.09
CA SER A 281 -26.40 12.32 8.71
C SER A 281 -27.30 12.36 9.92
N GLY A 282 -28.36 13.17 9.88
CA GLY A 282 -29.33 13.35 10.97
C GLY A 282 -28.83 14.20 12.15
N ARG A 283 -27.61 13.97 12.66
CA ARG A 283 -26.96 14.82 13.68
C ARG A 283 -25.45 14.87 13.49
N ILE A 284 -24.85 16.03 13.76
CA ILE A 284 -23.39 16.17 13.81
C ILE A 284 -22.86 15.52 15.09
N SER A 285 -22.08 14.45 14.94
CA SER A 285 -21.46 13.70 16.04
C SER A 285 -19.97 13.51 15.75
N PHE A 286 -19.12 13.86 16.70
CA PHE A 286 -17.66 13.78 16.55
C PHE A 286 -17.04 12.52 17.18
N LYS A 287 -17.87 11.57 17.63
CA LYS A 287 -17.41 10.36 18.34
C LYS A 287 -16.42 9.52 17.52
N ASP A 288 -16.66 9.42 16.21
CA ASP A 288 -15.86 8.64 15.26
C ASP A 288 -15.26 9.55 14.17
N TYR A 289 -14.87 10.78 14.55
CA TYR A 289 -14.38 11.78 13.61
C TYR A 289 -12.96 11.46 13.11
N ASP A 290 -12.80 11.41 11.80
CA ASP A 290 -11.52 11.21 11.14
C ASP A 290 -10.82 12.56 10.91
N GLN A 291 -9.68 12.79 11.58
CA GLN A 291 -8.90 14.03 11.47
C GLN A 291 -8.15 14.15 10.13
N ASP A 292 -7.92 13.03 9.44
CA ASP A 292 -7.22 12.99 8.17
C ASP A 292 -8.18 13.08 6.98
N ALA A 293 -9.49 13.23 7.23
CA ALA A 293 -10.48 13.44 6.19
C ALA A 293 -10.13 14.67 5.32
N VAL A 294 -10.40 14.55 4.02
CA VAL A 294 -10.15 15.62 3.04
C VAL A 294 -11.30 16.64 3.04
N TYR A 295 -12.51 16.20 3.34
CA TYR A 295 -13.71 17.03 3.45
C TYR A 295 -14.75 16.39 4.38
N ASN A 296 -15.74 17.17 4.79
CA ASN A 296 -16.89 16.72 5.58
C ASN A 296 -18.16 16.75 4.71
N VAL A 297 -19.00 15.73 4.77
CA VAL A 297 -20.32 15.70 4.14
C VAL A 297 -21.38 15.91 5.21
N ILE A 298 -22.18 16.95 5.07
CA ILE A 298 -23.35 17.23 5.92
C ILE A 298 -24.58 16.97 5.06
N ASP A 299 -25.33 15.94 5.39
CA ASP A 299 -26.49 15.50 4.61
C ASP A 299 -27.70 15.28 5.52
N ASP A 300 -28.88 15.70 5.07
CA ASP A 300 -30.15 15.54 5.78
C ASP A 300 -30.12 16.04 7.24
N ILE A 301 -29.51 17.20 7.46
CA ILE A 301 -29.48 17.90 8.75
C ILE A 301 -30.18 19.24 8.57
N LYS A 302 -31.12 19.58 9.45
CA LYS A 302 -31.82 20.88 9.41
C LYS A 302 -30.97 21.96 10.06
N TYR A 303 -30.97 23.16 9.47
CA TYR A 303 -30.26 24.33 10.01
C TYR A 303 -30.55 24.58 11.50
N SER A 304 -31.82 24.48 11.92
CA SER A 304 -32.24 24.72 13.31
C SER A 304 -31.66 23.76 14.36
N THR A 305 -31.11 22.62 13.93
CA THR A 305 -30.53 21.61 14.83
C THR A 305 -29.05 21.84 15.10
N VAL A 306 -28.40 22.72 14.33
CA VAL A 306 -26.97 22.98 14.42
C VAL A 306 -26.73 24.28 15.19
N PRO A 307 -25.99 24.26 16.32
CA PRO A 307 -25.63 25.48 17.02
C PRO A 307 -24.81 26.42 16.13
N THR A 308 -25.09 27.72 16.20
CA THR A 308 -24.44 28.75 15.37
C THR A 308 -22.92 28.75 15.51
N GLU A 309 -22.40 28.55 16.72
CA GLU A 309 -20.96 28.48 16.98
C GLU A 309 -20.32 27.27 16.28
N LEU A 310 -20.95 26.09 16.38
CA LEU A 310 -20.47 24.89 15.71
C LEU A 310 -20.49 25.08 14.19
N MET A 311 -21.53 25.69 13.65
CA MET A 311 -21.61 25.99 12.22
C MET A 311 -20.48 26.91 11.77
N LYS A 312 -20.24 28.01 12.49
CA LYS A 312 -19.17 28.95 12.13
C LYS A 312 -17.79 28.31 12.19
N ASN A 313 -17.57 27.40 13.13
CA ASN A 313 -16.30 26.69 13.27
C ASN A 313 -16.13 25.62 12.19
N LEU A 314 -17.14 24.75 12.03
CA LEU A 314 -17.10 23.61 11.11
C LEU A 314 -17.25 24.03 9.64
N VAL A 315 -18.36 24.71 9.31
CA VAL A 315 -18.65 25.14 7.93
C VAL A 315 -17.75 26.29 7.51
N GLY A 316 -17.40 27.18 8.43
CA GLY A 316 -16.47 28.28 8.18
C GLY A 316 -14.99 27.88 8.12
N CYS A 317 -14.69 26.58 8.23
CA CYS A 317 -13.35 26.00 8.15
C CYS A 317 -12.34 26.67 9.09
N GLN A 318 -12.72 26.91 10.34
CA GLN A 318 -11.80 27.48 11.33
C GLN A 318 -10.61 26.55 11.57
N ARG A 319 -9.49 27.14 11.99
CA ARG A 319 -8.18 26.48 11.99
C ARG A 319 -8.07 25.37 13.02
N ASP A 320 -8.40 25.64 14.27
CA ASP A 320 -8.51 24.63 15.33
C ASP A 320 -9.69 25.04 16.20
N PHE A 321 -10.55 24.08 16.55
CA PHE A 321 -11.64 24.34 17.48
C PHE A 321 -11.91 23.13 18.37
N HIS A 322 -12.36 23.42 19.59
CA HIS A 322 -12.64 22.41 20.59
C HIS A 322 -14.07 21.90 20.43
N VAL A 323 -14.23 20.57 20.49
CA VAL A 323 -15.53 19.93 20.55
C VAL A 323 -15.61 19.06 21.81
N PHE A 324 -16.62 19.34 22.62
CA PHE A 324 -16.95 18.51 23.77
C PHE A 324 -17.79 17.32 23.32
N VAL A 325 -17.24 16.11 23.48
CA VAL A 325 -17.97 14.87 23.28
C VAL A 325 -18.25 14.25 24.63
N LYS A 326 -19.54 13.96 24.91
CA LYS A 326 -19.97 13.42 26.19
C LYS A 326 -19.23 12.09 26.46
N PHE A 327 -18.59 11.99 27.63
CA PHE A 327 -17.81 10.82 28.07
C PHE A 327 -16.52 10.56 27.28
N GLN A 328 -15.97 11.56 26.60
CA GLN A 328 -14.65 11.51 25.97
C GLN A 328 -13.81 12.72 26.42
N PRO A 329 -12.47 12.63 26.40
CA PRO A 329 -11.60 13.79 26.61
C PRO A 329 -11.86 14.86 25.55
N ASP A 330 -11.58 16.11 25.89
CA ASP A 330 -11.76 17.26 24.99
C ASP A 330 -11.07 17.01 23.64
N LEU A 331 -11.86 16.95 22.58
CA LEU A 331 -11.37 16.66 21.25
C LEU A 331 -11.03 17.99 20.56
N ILE A 332 -9.75 18.19 20.28
CA ILE A 332 -9.28 19.28 19.43
C ILE A 332 -9.44 18.84 17.99
N ILE A 333 -10.37 19.45 17.28
CA ILE A 333 -10.52 19.24 15.84
C ILE A 333 -9.50 20.13 15.15
N ARG A 334 -8.46 19.50 14.58
CA ARG A 334 -7.53 20.15 13.67
C ARG A 334 -8.29 20.53 12.41
N GLY A 335 -8.61 21.80 12.31
CA GLY A 335 -9.50 22.37 11.33
C GLY A 335 -8.85 22.61 9.96
N GLY A 336 -9.54 23.39 9.13
CA GLY A 336 -9.23 23.52 7.71
C GLY A 336 -9.74 22.37 6.83
N ILE A 337 -10.72 21.57 7.29
CA ILE A 337 -11.41 20.57 6.48
C ILE A 337 -12.70 21.19 5.92
N PRO A 338 -12.83 21.37 4.59
CA PRO A 338 -14.02 21.96 3.97
C PRO A 338 -15.24 21.07 4.12
N CYS A 339 -16.42 21.68 4.20
CA CYS A 339 -17.70 20.98 4.24
C CYS A 339 -18.40 21.01 2.88
N ILE A 340 -19.07 19.92 2.53
CA ILE A 340 -20.06 19.83 1.47
C ILE A 340 -21.42 19.66 2.16
N LEU A 341 -22.23 20.70 2.12
CA LEU A 341 -23.57 20.74 2.68
C LEU A 341 -24.56 20.39 1.58
N LEU A 342 -25.35 19.35 1.82
CA LEU A 342 -26.36 18.87 0.89
C LEU A 342 -27.75 19.14 1.45
N THR A 343 -28.57 19.85 0.70
CA THR A 343 -29.95 20.13 1.07
C THR A 343 -30.92 19.84 -0.07
N ASN A 344 -32.16 19.56 0.32
CA ASN A 344 -33.27 19.55 -0.61
C ASN A 344 -34.01 20.89 -0.48
N GLY A 345 -34.70 21.32 -1.54
CA GLY A 345 -35.35 22.64 -1.55
C GLY A 345 -36.43 22.84 -0.49
N ASP A 346 -37.02 21.77 0.03
CA ASP A 346 -37.98 21.77 1.14
C ASP A 346 -37.34 21.99 2.52
N SER A 347 -36.00 21.89 2.58
CA SER A 347 -35.17 21.93 3.78
C SER A 347 -33.98 22.86 3.58
N SER A 348 -34.16 23.90 2.74
CA SER A 348 -33.13 24.88 2.45
C SER A 348 -32.63 25.55 3.73
N TRP A 349 -31.31 25.55 3.91
CA TRP A 349 -30.71 26.27 5.02
C TRP A 349 -30.77 27.77 4.80
N LEU A 350 -30.77 28.20 3.54
CA LEU A 350 -30.72 29.60 3.16
C LEU A 350 -31.98 30.34 3.63
N ASP A 351 -33.13 29.68 3.55
CA ASP A 351 -34.43 30.22 4.00
C ASP A 351 -34.54 30.31 5.52
N ALA A 352 -33.85 29.42 6.25
CA ALA A 352 -33.90 29.37 7.70
C ALA A 352 -32.88 30.31 8.39
N MET A 353 -31.96 30.90 7.62
CA MET A 353 -30.92 31.78 8.14
C MET A 353 -31.43 33.19 8.43
N SER A 354 -30.92 33.81 9.49
CA SER A 354 -31.12 35.25 9.70
C SER A 354 -30.32 36.05 8.66
N PRO A 355 -30.72 37.31 8.34
CA PRO A 355 -30.03 38.12 7.33
C PRO A 355 -28.53 38.28 7.59
N LYS A 356 -28.17 38.51 8.86
CA LYS A 356 -26.76 38.61 9.28
C LYS A 356 -26.00 37.29 9.09
N MET A 357 -26.67 36.16 9.29
CA MET A 357 -26.06 34.86 9.08
C MET A 357 -25.89 34.55 7.60
N ARG A 358 -26.85 34.97 6.78
CA ARG A 358 -26.81 34.84 5.32
C ARG A 358 -25.59 35.56 4.73
N GLU A 359 -25.36 36.80 5.14
CA GLU A 359 -24.20 37.59 4.70
C GLU A 359 -22.86 36.90 5.05
N TRP A 360 -22.75 36.38 6.27
CA TRP A 360 -21.58 35.58 6.63
C TRP A 360 -21.48 34.30 5.80
N PHE A 361 -22.61 33.63 5.53
CA PHE A 361 -22.62 32.36 4.80
C PHE A 361 -22.11 32.55 3.37
N ASP A 362 -22.59 33.58 2.67
CA ASP A 362 -22.21 33.88 1.29
C ASP A 362 -20.72 34.24 1.14
N VAL A 363 -20.08 34.79 2.17
CA VAL A 363 -18.63 35.08 2.18
C VAL A 363 -17.78 33.82 2.40
N ASN A 364 -18.32 32.81 3.08
CA ASN A 364 -17.55 31.67 3.59
C ASN A 364 -17.91 30.33 2.93
N VAL A 365 -18.98 30.30 2.15
CA VAL A 365 -19.53 29.10 1.54
C VAL A 365 -19.95 29.40 0.11
N THR A 366 -19.40 28.66 -0.84
CA THR A 366 -19.84 28.72 -2.24
C THR A 366 -21.19 28.02 -2.35
N THR A 367 -22.22 28.74 -2.80
CA THR A 367 -23.57 28.20 -2.98
C THR A 367 -23.79 27.78 -4.43
N VAL A 368 -24.26 26.55 -4.65
CA VAL A 368 -24.60 26.01 -5.96
C VAL A 368 -26.01 25.42 -5.92
N MET A 369 -26.87 25.89 -6.82
CA MET A 369 -28.21 25.36 -7.01
C MET A 369 -28.21 24.43 -8.21
N ILE A 370 -28.72 23.20 -8.04
CA ILE A 370 -28.83 22.23 -9.12
C ILE A 370 -30.30 21.93 -9.43
N ASN A 371 -30.63 21.94 -10.72
CA ASN A 371 -31.97 21.60 -11.22
C ASN A 371 -31.99 20.24 -11.93
N GLU A 372 -30.82 19.68 -12.24
CA GLU A 372 -30.65 18.43 -12.97
C GLU A 372 -30.03 17.34 -12.07
N LYS A 373 -30.11 16.09 -12.53
CA LYS A 373 -29.48 14.96 -11.83
C LYS A 373 -27.98 14.96 -12.08
N PHE A 374 -27.20 14.52 -11.09
CA PHE A 374 -25.75 14.34 -11.22
C PHE A 374 -25.36 13.20 -12.18
N TYR A 375 -26.31 12.32 -12.51
CA TYR A 375 -26.16 11.17 -13.42
C TYR A 375 -27.47 10.83 -14.11
#